data_AF-A0A932GRM1-F1
#
_entry.id   AF-A0A932GRM1-F1
#
_cell.length_a   1.000
_cell.length_b   1.000
_cell.length_c   1.000
_cell.angle_alpha   90.00
_cell.angle_beta   90.00
_cell.angle_gamma   90.00
#
_symmetry.space_group_name_H-M   'P 1'
#
loop_
_entity.id
_entity.type
_entity.pdbx_description
1 polymer ?
#
loop_
_entity_poly.entity_id
_entity_poly.type
_entity_poly.pdbx_seq_one_letter_code
_entity_poly.pdbx_strand_id
1 'polypeptide(L)' 'MKAITLPAHFDGEQIRLDEPYVLEPDTKLLVTVLPKHPAEDEQDAWWPLATAGLAAAYGPDEPEYSLDCLKERNPEYAGS' A
#
# COMPACT_ATOMS: atom_id res chain seq x y z
N MET A 1 -20.76 -20.11 -18.23
CA MET A 1 -19.96 -20.07 -16.99
C MET A 1 -19.07 -18.86 -17.05
N LYS A 2 -19.09 -17.99 -16.02
CA LYS A 2 -18.24 -16.80 -15.96
C LYS A 2 -17.07 -17.13 -15.05
N ALA A 3 -15.86 -17.14 -15.59
CA ALA A 3 -14.66 -17.23 -14.78
C ALA A 3 -14.52 -15.94 -13.95
N ILE A 4 -14.10 -16.09 -12.70
CA ILE A 4 -13.71 -14.98 -11.83
C ILE A 4 -12.23 -15.13 -11.51
N THR A 5 -11.55 -14.01 -11.37
CA THR A 5 -10.17 -13.98 -10.88
C THR A 5 -10.23 -13.66 -9.39
N LEU A 6 -9.66 -14.54 -8.57
CA LEU A 6 -9.53 -14.35 -7.14
C LEU A 6 -8.05 -14.12 -6.82
N PRO A 7 -7.67 -13.01 -6.18
CA PRO A 7 -6.31 -12.80 -5.73
C PRO A 7 -5.97 -13.80 -4.61
N ALA A 8 -4.76 -14.34 -4.68
CA ALA A 8 -4.30 -15.38 -3.78
C ALA A 8 -2.77 -15.39 -3.73
N HIS A 9 -2.22 -15.73 -2.57
CA HIS A 9 -0.79 -15.95 -2.39
C HIS A 9 -0.50 -17.35 -1.85
N PHE A 10 0.73 -17.81 -2.06
CA PHE A 10 1.25 -19.01 -1.40
C PHE A 10 1.88 -18.60 -0.08
N ASP A 11 1.38 -19.12 1.04
CA ASP A 11 1.85 -18.77 2.38
C ASP A 11 3.11 -19.56 2.82
N GLY A 12 3.59 -20.49 1.99
CA GLY A 12 4.66 -21.43 2.29
C GLY A 12 4.20 -22.88 2.44
N GLU A 13 2.92 -23.10 2.70
CA GLU A 13 2.32 -24.44 2.88
C GLU A 13 1.15 -24.68 1.91
N GLN A 14 0.30 -23.67 1.71
CA GLN A 14 -0.92 -23.75 0.90
C GLN A 14 -1.22 -22.43 0.17
N ILE A 15 -2.06 -22.52 -0.87
CA ILE A 15 -2.60 -21.35 -1.56
C ILE A 15 -3.72 -20.76 -0.70
N ARG A 16 -3.60 -19.49 -0.31
CA ARG A 16 -4.64 -18.75 0.41
C ARG A 16 -5.23 -17.67 -0.47
N LEU A 17 -6.57 -17.60 -0.48
CA LEU A 17 -7.27 -16.47 -1.08
C LEU A 17 -7.08 -15.24 -0.19
N ASP A 18 -6.76 -14.10 -0.81
CA ASP A 18 -6.55 -12.83 -0.09
C ASP A 18 -7.89 -12.28 0.43
N GLU A 19 -8.97 -12.59 -0.27
CA GLU A 19 -10.33 -12.23 0.09
C GLU A 19 -11.19 -13.49 0.35
N PRO A 20 -12.12 -13.45 1.33
CA PRO A 20 -13.03 -14.56 1.57
C PRO A 20 -13.90 -14.86 0.34
N TYR A 21 -13.89 -16.12 -0.09
CA TYR A 21 -14.75 -16.58 -1.18
C TYR A 21 -15.26 -18.00 -0.90
N VAL A 22 -16.56 -18.22 -1.13
CA VAL A 22 -17.18 -19.54 -0.93
C VAL A 22 -16.97 -20.40 -2.18
N LEU A 23 -16.22 -21.48 -2.02
CA LEU A 23 -16.03 -22.49 -3.07
C LEU A 23 -16.94 -23.69 -2.78
N GLU A 24 -17.76 -24.07 -3.75
CA GLU A 24 -18.53 -25.31 -3.65
C GLU A 24 -17.61 -26.52 -3.84
N PRO A 25 -17.91 -27.67 -3.19
CA PRO A 25 -17.19 -28.92 -3.44
C PRO A 25 -17.11 -29.25 -4.94
N ASP A 26 -15.97 -29.77 -5.38
CA ASP A 26 -15.69 -30.15 -6.78
C ASP A 26 -15.74 -29.01 -7.81
N THR A 27 -15.70 -27.74 -7.37
CA THR A 27 -15.56 -26.59 -8.27
C THR A 27 -14.25 -26.70 -9.05
N LYS A 28 -14.32 -26.66 -10.39
CA LYS A 28 -13.13 -26.67 -11.25
C LYS A 28 -12.40 -25.34 -11.17
N LEU A 29 -11.13 -25.37 -10.78
CA LEU A 29 -10.27 -24.19 -10.66
C LEU A 29 -9.20 -24.17 -11.74
N LEU A 30 -8.86 -22.97 -12.22
CA LEU A 30 -7.68 -22.71 -13.04
C LEU A 30 -6.67 -21.94 -12.19
N VAL A 31 -5.52 -22.56 -11.88
CA VAL A 31 -4.46 -21.94 -11.10
C VAL A 31 -3.38 -21.42 -12.05
N THR A 32 -3.08 -20.14 -11.95
CA THR A 32 -2.00 -19.49 -12.71
C THR A 32 -0.97 -18.99 -11.73
N VAL A 33 0.27 -19.48 -11.84
CA VAL A 33 1.40 -19.02 -11.01
C VAL A 33 2.00 -17.80 -11.67
N LEU A 34 1.92 -16.66 -11.01
CA LEU A 34 2.54 -15.42 -11.48
C LEU A 34 4.04 -15.43 -11.12
N PRO A 35 4.93 -15.00 -12.03
CA PRO A 35 6.33 -14.83 -11.68
C PRO A 35 6.45 -13.74 -10.62
N LYS A 36 7.37 -13.91 -9.66
CA LYS A 36 7.73 -12.84 -8.72
C LYS A 36 8.14 -11.63 -9.54
N HIS A 37 7.43 -10.52 -9.38
CA HIS A 37 7.75 -9.31 -10.10
C HIS A 37 8.92 -8.63 -9.38
N PRO A 38 10.03 -8.30 -10.06
CA PRO A 38 11.17 -7.64 -9.40
C PRO A 38 10.78 -6.28 -8.80
N ALA A 39 9.70 -5.66 -9.28
CA ALA A 39 9.16 -4.43 -8.68
C ALA A 39 8.51 -4.62 -7.29
N GLU A 40 8.09 -5.83 -6.90
CA GLU A 40 7.64 -6.07 -5.51
C GLU A 40 8.84 -5.96 -4.55
N ASP A 41 10.00 -6.53 -4.93
CA ASP A 41 11.25 -6.38 -4.17
C ASP A 41 11.71 -4.92 -4.12
N GLU A 42 11.55 -4.16 -5.22
CA GLU A 42 11.83 -2.72 -5.24
C GLU A 42 10.88 -1.96 -4.31
N GLN A 43 9.57 -2.21 -4.39
CA GLN A 43 8.56 -1.53 -3.59
C GLN A 43 8.79 -1.77 -2.09
N ASP A 44 9.15 -2.99 -1.70
CA ASP A 44 9.55 -3.37 -0.35
C ASP A 44 10.86 -2.69 0.09
N ALA A 45 11.78 -2.38 -0.82
CA ALA A 45 12.99 -1.63 -0.52
C ALA A 45 12.76 -0.12 -0.42
N TRP A 46 11.85 0.43 -1.23
CA TRP A 46 11.50 1.85 -1.23
C TRP A 46 10.69 2.25 0.00
N TRP A 47 9.85 1.34 0.53
CA TRP A 47 8.97 1.64 1.66
C TRP A 47 9.74 2.02 2.96
N PRO A 48 10.75 1.27 3.41
CA PRO A 48 11.59 1.66 4.55
C PRO A 48 12.33 2.97 4.31
N LEU A 49 12.87 3.18 3.11
CA LEU A 49 13.61 4.39 2.76
C LEU A 49 12.72 5.64 2.82
N ALA A 50 11.51 5.57 2.24
CA ALA A 50 10.53 6.63 2.28
C ALA A 50 10.07 6.93 3.72
N THR A 51 9.82 5.89 4.51
CA THR A 51 9.42 6.02 5.92
C THR A 51 10.52 6.66 6.76
N ALA A 52 11.78 6.25 6.57
CA ALA A 52 12.92 6.84 7.26
C ALA A 52 13.15 8.31 6.88
N GLY A 53 13.03 8.64 5.58
CA GLY A 53 13.12 10.02 5.12
C GLY A 53 12.02 10.90 5.69
N LEU A 54 10.79 10.39 5.77
CA LEU A 54 9.67 11.10 6.39
C LEU A 54 9.92 11.34 7.88
N ALA A 55 10.35 10.32 8.62
CA ALA A 55 10.64 10.45 10.05
C ALA A 55 11.77 11.46 10.33
N ALA A 56 12.80 11.50 9.47
CA ALA A 56 13.90 12.46 9.59
C ALA A 56 13.50 13.90 9.24
N ALA A 57 12.43 14.10 8.47
CA ALA A 57 11.94 15.43 8.12
C ALA A 57 11.23 16.13 9.28
N TYR A 58 10.84 15.38 10.32
CA TYR A 58 10.20 15.92 11.51
C TYR A 58 11.07 15.74 12.75
N GLY A 59 11.18 16.77 13.59
CA GLY A 59 12.10 16.74 14.73
C GLY A 59 11.91 17.87 15.73
N PRO A 60 12.51 17.72 16.93
CA PRO A 60 12.38 18.72 18.01
C PRO A 60 13.02 20.07 17.67
N ASP A 61 13.89 20.12 16.67
CA ASP A 61 14.57 21.33 16.20
C ASP A 61 13.84 21.99 15.01
N GLU A 62 12.59 21.59 14.71
CA GLU A 62 11.79 22.25 13.69
C GLU A 62 11.55 23.73 14.01
N PRO A 63 11.65 24.63 13.01
CA PRO A 63 11.32 26.03 13.21
C PRO A 63 9.81 26.22 13.39
N GLU A 64 9.42 27.17 14.23
CA GLU A 64 8.02 27.60 14.34
C GLU A 64 7.56 28.23 13.01
N TYR A 65 6.55 27.63 12.38
CA TYR A 65 5.95 28.12 11.15
C TYR A 65 4.79 29.08 11.45
N SER A 66 5.12 30.32 11.83
CA SER A 66 4.12 31.34 12.15
C SER A 66 3.37 31.86 10.92
N LEU A 67 2.28 32.61 11.16
CA LEU A 67 1.52 33.27 10.08
C LEU A 67 2.36 34.24 9.25
N ASP A 68 3.45 34.77 9.81
CA ASP A 68 4.37 35.66 9.09
C ASP A 68 5.18 34.93 8.01
N CYS A 69 5.25 33.59 8.08
CA CYS A 69 5.87 32.76 7.05
C CYS A 69 4.97 32.60 5.80
N LEU A 70 3.70 32.99 5.86
CA LEU A 70 2.78 32.90 4.74
C LEU A 70 3.09 33.98 3.69
N LYS A 71 3.35 33.55 2.45
CA LYS A 71 3.47 34.49 1.32
C LYS A 71 2.12 35.10 0.94
N GLU A 72 1.08 34.27 0.90
CA GLU A 72 -0.29 34.67 0.62
C GLU A 72 -1.24 33.81 1.45
N ARG A 73 -2.32 34.40 1.98
CA ARG A 73 -3.34 33.64 2.72
C ARG A 73 -4.28 32.96 1.73
N ASN A 74 -4.51 31.66 1.93
CA ASN A 74 -5.54 30.93 1.20
C ASN A 74 -6.94 31.31 1.77
N PRO A 75 -7.79 32.03 1.01
CA PRO A 75 -9.11 32.46 1.48
C PRO A 75 -10.12 31.30 1.63
N GLU A 76 -9.86 30.15 1.00
CA GLU A 76 -10.70 28.95 1.08
C GLU A 76 -10.28 28.01 2.22
N TYR A 77 -9.20 28.34 2.94
CA TYR A 77 -8.75 27.55 4.08
C TYR A 77 -9.75 27.66 5.23
N ALA A 78 -10.45 26.56 5.53
CA ALA A 78 -11.52 26.51 6.52
C ALA A 78 -11.05 26.33 7.97
N GLY A 79 -9.74 26.40 8.25
CA GLY A 79 -9.16 26.21 9.58
C GLY A 79 -9.20 27.48 10.42
N SER A 80 -9.92 27.37 11.56
CA SER A 80 -10.31 28.37 12.58
C SER A 80 -9.27 29.41 12.98
#